data_AF-A0A7J6VIE7-F1
#
_entry.id   AF-A0A7J6VIE7-F1
#
_cell.length_a   1.000
_cell.length_b   1.000
_cell.length_c   1.000
_cell.angle_alpha   90.00
_cell.angle_beta   90.00
_cell.angle_gamma   90.00
#
_symmetry.space_group_name_H-M   'P 1'
#
loop_
_entity.id
_entity.type
_entity.pdbx_description
1 polymer ?
#
loop_
_entity_poly.entity_id
_entity_poly.type
_entity_poly.pdbx_seq_one_letter_code
_entity_poly.pdbx_strand_id
1 'polypeptide(L)'
;MSSLFALSYLNLSHNNLSGTIPSGNQLQTLDDPSIYEGNSGLCGYPLPKTCTGYKPLQVDKPPQVPASDNKGSGFISIWFYTGMASGYVVGFWGACGVLLFKKTWRYAYFRFADDIKDMLFVAIMTRINRLKRT
;
A
#
# COMPACT_ATOMS: atom_id res chain seq x y z
N MET A 1 37.37 -15.34 -10.22
CA MET A 1 36.33 -15.80 -9.27
C MET A 1 37.01 -16.10 -7.96
N SER A 2 36.64 -15.42 -6.88
CA SER A 2 37.28 -15.58 -5.58
C SER A 2 36.64 -16.76 -4.85
N SER A 3 37.33 -17.91 -4.79
CA SER A 3 36.89 -19.07 -4.02
C SER A 3 37.46 -18.97 -2.61
N LEU A 4 36.61 -18.63 -1.64
CA LEU A 4 36.92 -18.83 -0.22
C LEU A 4 36.62 -20.31 0.11
N PHE A 5 37.57 -20.97 0.76
CA PHE A 5 37.51 -22.39 1.12
C PHE A 5 37.42 -22.63 2.64
N ALA A 6 37.49 -21.57 3.46
CA ALA A 6 37.33 -21.65 4.91
C ALA A 6 36.76 -20.32 5.43
N LEU A 7 35.43 -20.22 5.45
CA LEU A 7 34.70 -19.08 6.02
C LEU A 7 33.81 -19.60 7.15
N SER A 8 34.14 -19.27 8.40
CA SER A 8 33.40 -19.74 9.58
C SER A 8 32.42 -18.70 10.12
N TYR A 9 32.66 -17.41 9.83
CA TYR A 9 31.82 -16.32 10.31
C TYR A 9 31.78 -15.22 9.26
N LEU A 10 30.58 -14.76 8.95
CA LEU A 10 30.33 -13.65 8.05
C LEU A 10 29.12 -12.89 8.60
N ASN A 11 29.20 -11.56 8.62
CA ASN A 11 28.08 -10.72 8.99
C ASN A 11 27.84 -9.73 7.85
N LEU A 12 26.68 -9.83 7.22
CA LEU A 12 26.23 -8.96 6.13
C LEU A 12 25.06 -8.06 6.57
N SER A 13 24.76 -8.01 7.87
CA SER A 13 23.61 -7.29 8.40
C SER A 13 23.72 -5.79 8.15
N HIS A 14 22.57 -5.11 8.09
CA HIS A 14 22.44 -3.65 7.95
C HIS A 14 23.22 -3.05 6.78
N ASN A 15 23.26 -3.76 5.65
CA ASN A 15 23.79 -3.25 4.40
C ASN A 15 22.67 -2.94 3.40
N ASN A 16 23.05 -2.43 2.22
CA ASN A 16 22.12 -2.16 1.12
C ASN A 16 22.22 -3.24 0.03
N LEU A 17 22.30 -4.52 0.42
CA LEU A 17 22.41 -5.63 -0.52
C LEU A 17 21.06 -5.95 -1.17
N SER A 18 21.11 -6.43 -2.41
CA SER A 18 19.92 -6.79 -3.17
C SER A 18 20.14 -8.03 -4.03
N GLY A 19 19.05 -8.74 -4.34
CA GLY A 19 19.07 -9.95 -5.16
C GLY A 19 18.97 -11.25 -4.36
N THR A 20 19.11 -12.37 -5.05
CA THR A 20 19.05 -13.71 -4.45
C THR A 20 20.33 -14.03 -3.69
N ILE A 21 20.20 -14.53 -2.46
CA ILE A 21 21.35 -15.04 -1.72
C ILE A 21 21.95 -16.23 -2.49
N PRO A 22 23.23 -16.15 -2.90
CA PRO A 22 23.85 -17.22 -3.66
C PRO A 22 24.06 -18.46 -2.79
N SER A 23 23.47 -19.59 -3.18
CA SER A 23 23.62 -20.88 -2.50
C SER A 23 24.90 -21.59 -2.96
N GLY A 24 26.08 -21.05 -2.61
CA GLY A 24 27.37 -21.72 -2.79
C GLY A 24 27.73 -22.64 -1.63
N ASN A 25 28.68 -23.56 -1.81
CA ASN A 25 29.03 -24.60 -0.82
C ASN A 25 29.34 -24.08 0.61
N GLN A 26 29.87 -22.85 0.76
CA GLN A 26 30.16 -22.24 2.07
C GLN A 26 29.10 -21.25 2.56
N LEU A 27 28.34 -20.65 1.65
CA LEU A 27 27.26 -19.73 2.03
C LEU A 27 26.00 -20.48 2.47
N GLN A 28 25.86 -21.73 2.03
CA GLN A 28 24.86 -22.68 2.54
C GLN A 28 25.15 -23.20 3.96
N THR A 29 26.31 -22.92 4.55
CA THR A 29 26.55 -23.20 5.98
C THR A 29 26.26 -21.99 6.87
N LEU A 30 25.99 -20.83 6.27
CA LEU A 30 25.64 -19.60 6.97
C LEU A 30 24.13 -19.43 6.93
N ASP A 31 23.46 -20.29 7.70
CA ASP A 31 22.01 -20.46 7.72
C ASP A 31 21.31 -19.50 8.70
N ASP A 32 22.09 -18.73 9.46
CA ASP A 32 21.55 -17.78 10.41
C ASP A 32 20.98 -16.54 9.68
N PRO A 33 19.67 -16.26 9.80
CA PRO A 33 19.05 -15.13 9.11
C PRO A 33 19.53 -13.77 9.62
N SER A 34 20.06 -13.69 10.84
CA SER A 34 20.63 -12.47 11.45
C SER A 34 21.83 -11.94 10.66
N ILE A 35 22.58 -12.82 9.99
CA ILE A 35 23.70 -12.45 9.12
C ILE A 35 23.24 -11.54 7.98
N TYR A 36 21.98 -11.64 7.56
CA TYR A 36 21.43 -10.91 6.42
C TYR A 36 20.38 -9.87 6.82
N GLU A 37 20.17 -9.69 8.13
CA GLU A 37 19.18 -8.76 8.68
C GLU A 37 19.42 -7.32 8.20
N GLY A 38 18.36 -6.51 8.08
CA GLY A 38 18.51 -5.11 7.70
C GLY A 38 18.79 -4.84 6.21
N ASN A 39 18.85 -5.87 5.35
CA ASN A 39 18.97 -5.72 3.90
C ASN A 39 17.60 -5.88 3.22
N SER A 40 16.95 -4.78 2.86
CA SER A 40 15.58 -4.80 2.28
C SER A 40 15.50 -5.45 0.89
N GLY A 41 16.60 -5.44 0.14
CA GLY A 41 16.67 -5.95 -1.23
C GLY A 41 16.97 -7.44 -1.36
N LEU A 42 17.41 -8.12 -0.30
CA LEU A 42 17.74 -9.55 -0.33
C LEU A 42 16.49 -10.44 -0.35
N CYS A 43 16.62 -11.63 -0.91
CA CYS A 43 15.61 -12.69 -0.90
C CYS A 43 16.28 -14.06 -1.10
N GLY A 44 15.58 -15.15 -0.78
CA GLY A 44 16.09 -16.52 -0.78
C GLY A 44 16.49 -17.02 0.61
N TYR A 45 16.72 -18.33 0.73
CA TYR A 45 17.16 -18.97 1.97
C TYR A 45 18.49 -18.37 2.46
N PRO A 46 18.67 -18.10 3.78
CA PRO A 46 17.82 -18.45 4.92
C PRO A 46 16.70 -17.44 5.26
N LEU A 47 16.50 -16.36 4.51
CA LEU A 47 15.41 -15.43 4.80
C LEU A 47 14.05 -16.02 4.40
N PRO A 48 12.98 -15.68 5.13
CA PRO A 48 11.61 -16.07 4.77
C PRO A 48 11.10 -15.38 3.48
N LYS A 49 11.84 -14.41 2.94
CA LYS A 49 11.46 -13.66 1.74
C LYS A 49 11.87 -14.43 0.48
N THR A 50 10.91 -14.93 -0.30
CA THR A 50 11.18 -15.64 -1.56
C THR A 50 11.47 -14.66 -2.70
N CYS A 51 12.40 -15.01 -3.59
CA CYS A 51 12.70 -14.21 -4.77
C CYS A 51 11.69 -14.48 -5.89
N THR A 52 11.03 -13.43 -6.38
CA THR A 52 10.16 -13.50 -7.55
C THR A 52 11.02 -13.70 -8.81
N GLY A 53 11.03 -14.92 -9.35
CA GLY A 53 11.70 -15.24 -10.62
C GLY A 53 12.57 -16.49 -10.64
N TYR A 54 12.76 -17.20 -9.52
CA TYR A 54 13.45 -18.49 -9.53
C TYR A 54 12.47 -19.60 -9.93
N LYS A 55 12.54 -20.05 -11.19
CA LYS A 55 11.99 -21.36 -11.58
C LYS A 55 12.95 -22.43 -11.03
N PRO A 56 12.55 -23.28 -10.08
CA PRO A 56 13.26 -24.53 -9.87
C PRO A 56 13.15 -25.31 -11.18
N LEU A 57 14.27 -25.76 -11.71
CA LEU A 57 14.25 -26.78 -12.75
C LEU A 57 13.61 -28.03 -12.14
N GLN A 58 12.51 -28.48 -12.75
CA GLN A 58 12.05 -29.87 -12.90
C GLN A 58 10.68 -30.28 -12.30
N VAL A 59 9.86 -30.82 -13.22
CA VAL A 59 8.92 -31.97 -13.13
C VAL A 59 7.42 -31.71 -12.86
N ASP A 60 6.65 -31.93 -13.95
CA ASP A 60 5.26 -32.43 -14.13
C ASP A 60 3.99 -31.77 -13.51
N LYS A 61 3.15 -31.24 -14.44
CA LYS A 61 1.65 -31.25 -14.53
C LYS A 61 0.79 -30.17 -13.77
N PRO A 62 -0.37 -29.70 -14.34
CA PRO A 62 -1.11 -28.45 -14.00
C PRO A 62 -2.47 -28.72 -13.26
N PRO A 63 -3.47 -27.81 -13.12
CA PRO A 63 -3.58 -26.35 -13.36
C PRO A 63 -4.16 -25.50 -12.18
N GLN A 64 -4.08 -24.16 -12.32
CA GLN A 64 -4.95 -23.12 -11.73
C GLN A 64 -5.03 -22.92 -10.20
N VAL A 65 -4.45 -21.80 -9.73
CA VAL A 65 -5.05 -20.86 -8.75
C VAL A 65 -4.35 -19.50 -8.90
N PRO A 66 -5.05 -18.36 -8.98
CA PRO A 66 -4.40 -17.05 -8.92
C PRO A 66 -4.01 -16.79 -7.46
N ALA A 67 -2.79 -17.15 -7.09
CA ALA A 67 -2.23 -16.76 -5.80
C ALA A 67 -1.81 -15.30 -5.86
N SER A 68 -2.75 -14.41 -5.52
CA SER A 68 -2.45 -13.06 -5.08
C SER A 68 -1.70 -13.15 -3.75
N ASP A 69 -0.39 -12.89 -3.73
CA ASP A 69 0.29 -12.60 -2.47
C ASP A 69 1.52 -11.71 -2.69
N ASN A 70 1.23 -10.42 -2.84
CA ASN A 70 2.21 -9.35 -2.90
C ASN A 70 2.37 -8.76 -1.48
N LYS A 71 2.95 -9.51 -0.54
CA LYS A 71 2.97 -9.14 0.89
C LYS A 71 3.92 -7.98 1.25
N GLY A 72 4.77 -7.52 0.31
CA GLY A 72 5.61 -6.32 0.52
C GLY A 72 4.94 -5.01 0.09
N SER A 73 4.18 -5.01 -1.01
CA SER A 73 3.45 -3.84 -1.50
C SER A 73 2.05 -3.70 -0.89
N GLY A 74 1.44 -4.82 -0.51
CA GLY A 74 0.12 -4.86 0.14
C GLY A 74 0.14 -4.23 1.52
N PHE A 75 1.16 -4.49 2.34
CA PHE A 75 1.22 -3.95 3.71
C PHE A 75 1.24 -2.42 3.67
N ILE A 76 2.17 -1.84 2.90
CA ILE A 76 2.28 -0.38 2.75
C ILE A 76 0.96 0.22 2.24
N SER A 77 0.35 -0.37 1.20
CA SER A 77 -0.94 0.06 0.65
C SER A 77 -2.08 -0.03 1.68
N ILE A 78 -2.13 -1.10 2.49
CA ILE A 78 -3.12 -1.30 3.55
C ILE A 78 -2.95 -0.26 4.65
N TRP A 79 -1.74 -0.01 5.15
CA TRP A 79 -1.52 1.02 6.19
C TRP A 79 -1.84 2.43 5.68
N PHE A 80 -1.50 2.74 4.44
CA PHE A 80 -1.90 4.01 3.82
C PHE A 80 -3.42 4.14 3.69
N TYR A 81 -4.10 3.08 3.24
CA TYR A 81 -5.55 3.07 3.11
C TYR A 81 -6.25 3.16 4.47
N THR A 82 -5.78 2.41 5.47
CA THR A 82 -6.27 2.46 6.85
C THR A 82 -6.06 3.84 7.47
N GLY A 83 -4.92 4.48 7.22
CA GLY A 83 -4.64 5.85 7.65
C GLY A 83 -5.57 6.88 6.99
N MET A 84 -5.77 6.78 5.68
CA MET A 84 -6.72 7.66 4.97
C MET A 84 -8.16 7.47 5.44
N ALA A 85 -8.62 6.22 5.56
CA ALA A 85 -9.98 5.91 5.98
C ALA A 85 -10.27 6.40 7.40
N SER A 86 -9.36 6.12 8.35
CA SER A 86 -9.50 6.59 9.72
C SER A 86 -9.41 8.12 9.83
N GLY A 87 -8.49 8.75 9.09
CA GLY A 87 -8.38 10.21 9.03
C GLY A 87 -9.64 10.87 8.49
N TYR A 88 -10.27 10.30 7.47
CA TYR A 88 -11.54 10.78 6.94
C TYR A 88 -12.66 10.70 7.97
N VAL A 89 -12.80 9.56 8.66
CA VAL A 89 -13.85 9.37 9.68
C VAL A 89 -13.69 10.37 10.82
N VAL A 90 -12.47 10.51 11.37
CA VAL A 90 -12.18 11.43 12.48
C VAL A 90 -12.38 12.88 12.04
N GLY A 91 -11.87 13.26 10.86
CA GLY A 91 -12.01 14.61 10.32
C GLY A 91 -13.46 14.98 10.03
N PHE A 92 -14.21 14.06 9.41
CA PHE A 92 -15.63 14.24 9.13
C PHE A 92 -16.44 14.41 10.42
N TRP A 93 -16.24 13.54 11.40
CA TRP A 93 -16.91 13.65 12.71
C TRP A 93 -16.51 14.92 13.46
N GLY A 94 -15.25 15.34 13.40
CA GLY A 94 -14.79 16.61 13.98
C GLY A 94 -15.49 17.80 13.33
N ALA A 95 -15.53 17.86 12.00
CA ALA A 95 -16.23 18.91 11.26
C ALA A 95 -17.74 18.90 11.55
N CYS A 96 -18.38 17.74 11.53
CA CYS A 96 -19.79 17.59 11.92
C CYS A 96 -20.03 18.03 13.36
N GLY A 97 -19.15 17.65 14.30
CA GLY A 97 -19.24 18.06 15.70
C GLY A 97 -19.16 19.58 15.87
N VAL A 98 -18.20 20.24 15.21
CA VAL A 98 -18.07 21.71 15.23
C VAL A 98 -19.31 22.38 14.62
N LEU A 99 -19.78 21.89 13.47
CA LEU A 99 -20.98 22.40 12.80
C LEU A 99 -22.23 22.25 13.68
N LEU A 100 -22.37 21.13 14.40
CA LEU A 100 -23.51 20.88 15.28
C LEU A 100 -23.44 21.67 16.60
N PHE A 101 -22.25 21.85 17.17
CA PHE A 101 -22.08 22.53 18.45
C PHE A 101 -22.31 24.05 18.35
N LYS A 102 -21.89 24.66 17.24
CA LYS A 102 -22.14 26.08 16.98
C LYS A 102 -23.44 26.26 16.21
N LYS A 103 -24.55 26.49 16.92
CA LYS A 103 -25.87 26.82 16.33
C LYS A 103 -25.76 27.84 15.18
N THR A 104 -24.96 28.89 15.35
CA THR A 104 -24.75 29.93 14.32
C THR A 104 -24.12 29.40 13.03
N TRP A 105 -23.16 28.47 13.13
CA TRP A 105 -22.52 27.85 11.95
C TRP A 105 -23.46 26.89 11.24
N ARG A 106 -24.26 26.13 12.00
CA ARG A 106 -25.33 25.30 11.42
C ARG A 106 -26.30 26.14 10.59
N TYR A 107 -26.82 27.24 11.15
CA TYR A 107 -27.76 28.10 10.41
C TYR A 107 -27.12 28.75 9.17
N ALA A 108 -25.86 29.17 9.24
CA ALA A 108 -25.14 29.71 8.09
C ALA A 108 -24.94 28.67 6.98
N TYR A 109 -24.55 27.45 7.35
CA TYR A 109 -24.37 26.34 6.41
C TYR A 109 -25.68 25.96 5.71
N PHE A 110 -26.77 25.78 6.47
CA PHE A 110 -28.09 25.49 5.89
C PHE A 110 -28.55 26.59 4.95
N ARG A 111 -28.41 27.86 5.34
CA ARG A 111 -28.76 29.00 4.49
C ARG A 111 -27.97 29.01 3.19
N PHE A 112 -26.66 28.81 3.25
CA PHE A 112 -25.82 28.75 2.06
C PHE A 112 -26.19 27.57 1.15
N ALA A 113 -26.49 26.41 1.73
CA ALA A 113 -26.93 25.25 0.97
C ALA A 113 -28.30 25.47 0.30
N ASP A 114 -29.20 26.23 0.91
CA ASP A 114 -30.50 26.57 0.31
C ASP A 114 -30.33 27.62 -0.80
N ASP A 115 -29.49 28.65 -0.60
CA ASP A 115 -29.18 29.63 -1.65
C ASP A 115 -28.58 28.97 -2.90
N ILE A 116 -27.69 27.99 -2.74
CA ILE A 116 -27.13 27.22 -3.87
C ILE A 116 -28.23 26.43 -4.59
N LYS A 117 -29.12 25.78 -3.85
CA LYS A 117 -30.22 24.99 -4.43
C LYS A 117 -31.15 25.88 -5.23
N ASP A 118 -31.51 27.04 -4.70
CA ASP A 118 -32.38 28.00 -5.38
C ASP A 118 -31.71 28.55 -6.64
N MET A 119 -30.42 28.92 -6.57
CA MET A 119 -29.66 29.34 -7.74
C MET A 119 -29.61 28.24 -8.82
N LEU A 120 -29.36 27.00 -8.41
CA LEU A 120 -29.33 25.85 -9.32
C LEU A 120 -30.71 25.60 -9.94
N PHE A 121 -31.78 25.63 -9.13
CA PHE A 121 -33.15 25.44 -9.59
C PHE A 121 -33.56 26.49 -10.60
N VAL A 122 -33.26 27.77 -10.33
CA VAL A 122 -33.51 28.88 -11.27
C VAL A 122 -32.66 28.72 -12.54
N ALA A 123 -31.39 28.33 -12.43
CA ALA A 123 -30.53 28.07 -13.59
C ALA A 123 -31.05 26.91 -14.46
N ILE A 124 -31.55 25.84 -13.84
CA ILE A 124 -32.17 24.71 -14.54
C ILE A 124 -33.48 25.15 -15.20
N MET A 125 -34.38 25.80 -14.47
CA MET A 125 -35.67 26.28 -14.98
C MET A 125 -35.49 27.27 -16.13
N THR A 126 -34.53 28.19 -16.04
CA THR A 126 -34.22 29.13 -17.13
C THR A 126 -33.67 28.40 -18.36
N ARG A 127 -32.78 27.41 -18.20
CA ARG A 127 -32.31 26.57 -19.31
C ARG A 127 -33.44 25.78 -19.96
N ILE A 128 -34.32 25.16 -19.18
CA ILE A 128 -35.48 24.42 -19.68
C ILE A 128 -36.44 25.36 -20.44
N ASN A 129 -36.74 26.53 -19.88
CA ASN A 129 -37.60 27.52 -20.54
C ASN A 129 -37.00 28.06 -21.84
N ARG A 130 -35.67 28.19 -21.93
CA ARG A 130 -34.97 28.58 -23.17
C ARG A 130 -35.05 27.47 -24.22
N LEU A 131 -34.86 26.21 -23.81
CA LEU A 131 -34.98 25.05 -24.69
C LEU A 131 -36.41 24.85 -25.21
N LYS A 132 -37.42 25.07 -24.37
CA LYS A 132 -38.84 24.97 -24.77
C LYS A 132 -39.29 26.08 -25.74
N ARG A 133 -38.50 27.14 -25.88
CA ARG A 133 -38.80 28.30 -26.75
C ARG A 133 -38.11 28.23 -28.11
N THR A 134 -37.24 27.23 -28.33
CA THR A 134 -36.61 26.92 -29.61
C THR A 134 -37.39 25.82 -30.30
#